data_AF-A0A179D1U4-F1
#
_entry.id   AF-A0A179D1U4-F1
#
_cell.length_a   1.000
_cell.length_b   1.000
_cell.length_c   1.000
_cell.angle_alpha   90.00
_cell.angle_beta   90.00
_cell.angle_gamma   90.00
#
_symmetry.space_group_name_H-M   'P 1'
#
loop_
_entity.id
_entity.type
_entity.pdbx_description
1 polymer ?
#
loop_
_entity_poly.entity_id
_entity_poly.type
_entity_poly.pdbx_seq_one_letter_code
_entity_poly.pdbx_strand_id
1 'polypeptide(L)'
;MKNRVRLHFKEDFVGFHLLSPDEEGEDSPLTGEIGHQISEDAEGRIVGYSLAFIKDPVYDLNICLSEARRLNIPGRYEVPELGLKDATFVEVLRAVRDYYARKLASRANSSSEVPAAA
;
A
#
# COMPACT_ATOMS: atom_id res chain seq x y z
N MET A 1 -17.03 18.47 -6.82
CA MET A 1 -15.85 18.22 -5.99
C MET A 1 -15.65 16.72 -5.92
N LYS A 2 -14.56 16.18 -6.49
CA LYS A 2 -14.16 14.80 -6.25
C LYS A 2 -13.57 14.77 -4.83
N ASN A 3 -14.34 14.35 -3.84
CA ASN A 3 -13.90 14.31 -2.43
C ASN A 3 -13.00 13.11 -2.11
N ARG A 4 -12.61 12.33 -3.10
CA ARG A 4 -11.87 11.08 -2.92
C ARG A 4 -10.82 10.92 -4.00
N VAL A 5 -9.67 10.42 -3.60
CA VAL A 5 -8.57 10.01 -4.48
C VAL A 5 -8.76 8.54 -4.82
N ARG A 6 -8.73 8.20 -6.10
CA ARG A 6 -8.78 6.81 -6.55
C ARG A 6 -7.36 6.35 -6.79
N LEU A 7 -6.92 5.31 -6.07
CA LEU A 7 -5.61 4.69 -6.27
C LEU A 7 -5.79 3.29 -6.87
N HIS A 8 -4.91 2.95 -7.81
CA HIS A 8 -4.78 1.59 -8.33
C HIS A 8 -3.67 0.86 -7.60
N PHE A 9 -4.01 -0.26 -6.95
CA PHE A 9 -3.02 -1.14 -6.34
C PHE A 9 -2.44 -2.09 -7.40
N LYS A 10 -1.10 -2.08 -7.52
CA LYS A 10 -0.37 -2.97 -8.41
C LYS A 10 0.89 -3.47 -7.71
N GLU A 11 1.08 -4.79 -7.73
CA GLU A 11 2.34 -5.39 -7.29
C GLU A 11 3.39 -5.37 -8.41
N ASP A 12 4.65 -5.31 -8.02
CA ASP A 12 5.79 -5.59 -8.89
C ASP A 12 6.70 -6.66 -8.27
N PHE A 13 7.90 -6.84 -8.80
CA PHE A 13 8.83 -7.86 -8.32
C PHE A 13 9.40 -7.55 -6.92
N VAL A 14 9.50 -6.27 -6.55
CA VAL A 14 10.20 -5.82 -5.34
C VAL A 14 9.24 -5.26 -4.29
N GLY A 15 7.97 -5.05 -4.61
CA GLY A 15 7.04 -4.30 -3.79
C GLY A 15 5.67 -4.06 -4.42
N PHE A 16 5.16 -2.86 -4.22
CA PHE A 16 3.91 -2.41 -4.81
C PHE A 16 3.87 -0.91 -5.07
N HIS A 17 2.88 -0.54 -5.87
CA HIS A 17 2.51 0.82 -6.19
C HIS A 17 1.02 1.05 -5.90
N LEU A 18 0.71 2.26 -5.46
CA LEU A 18 -0.62 2.86 -5.37
C LEU A 18 -0.56 4.16 -6.17
N LEU A 19 -1.15 4.16 -7.37
CA LEU A 19 -1.07 5.31 -8.28
C LEU A 19 -2.47 5.79 -8.66
N SER A 20 -2.70 7.09 -8.60
CA SER A 20 -3.89 7.71 -9.16
C SER A 20 -3.78 7.77 -10.68
N PRO A 21 -4.79 7.28 -11.43
CA PRO A 21 -4.82 7.44 -12.88
C PRO A 21 -5.30 8.84 -13.29
N ASP A 22 -5.95 9.56 -12.37
CA ASP A 22 -6.71 10.78 -12.64
C ASP A 22 -5.98 12.04 -12.13
N GLU A 23 -4.90 11.88 -11.36
CA GLU A 23 -4.25 12.96 -10.62
C GLU A 23 -2.74 12.86 -10.80
N GLU A 24 -2.13 13.98 -11.20
CA GLU A 24 -0.69 14.18 -11.12
C GLU A 24 -0.36 14.85 -9.78
N GLY A 25 0.72 14.41 -9.14
CA GLY A 25 1.18 14.97 -7.87
C GLY A 25 2.64 15.40 -7.94
N GLU A 26 3.02 16.28 -7.03
CA GLU A 26 4.42 16.67 -6.83
C GLU A 26 5.08 15.75 -5.80
N ASP A 27 6.40 15.64 -5.84
CA ASP A 27 7.15 14.83 -4.89
C ASP A 27 6.90 15.30 -3.45
N SER A 28 6.47 14.35 -2.61
CA SER A 28 6.13 14.62 -1.22
C SER A 28 7.37 14.58 -0.32
N PRO A 29 7.45 15.46 0.69
CA PRO A 29 8.49 15.39 1.72
C PRO A 29 8.39 14.13 2.59
N LEU A 30 7.27 13.39 2.51
CA LEU A 30 7.11 12.09 3.20
C LEU A 30 7.90 10.96 2.54
N THR A 31 8.48 11.22 1.36
CA THR A 31 9.38 10.28 0.67
C THR A 31 10.57 9.96 1.57
N GLY A 32 10.82 8.67 1.79
CA GLY A 32 11.84 8.18 2.73
C GLY A 32 11.34 8.02 4.17
N GLU A 33 10.23 8.66 4.56
CA GLU A 33 9.62 8.42 5.89
C GLU A 33 8.70 7.21 5.87
N ILE A 34 7.79 7.15 4.88
CA ILE A 34 6.74 6.12 4.84
C ILE A 34 6.67 5.37 3.53
N GLY A 35 7.57 5.63 2.58
CA GLY A 35 7.59 5.03 1.24
C GLY A 35 8.84 5.43 0.48
N HIS A 36 9.16 4.75 -0.63
CA HIS A 36 10.33 5.07 -1.46
C HIS A 36 10.09 6.22 -2.42
N GLN A 37 8.85 6.36 -2.88
CA GLN A 37 8.44 7.48 -3.71
C GLN A 37 6.99 7.81 -3.38
N ILE A 38 6.74 9.06 -3.04
CA ILE A 38 5.41 9.55 -2.68
C ILE A 38 5.16 10.84 -3.45
N SER A 39 3.97 10.95 -4.00
CA SER A 39 3.50 12.17 -4.68
C SER A 39 2.19 12.62 -4.05
N GLU A 40 2.06 13.92 -3.83
CA GLU A 40 0.89 14.57 -3.24
C GLU A 40 0.26 15.59 -4.19
N ASP A 41 -1.05 15.74 -4.11
CA ASP A 41 -1.74 16.84 -4.76
C ASP A 41 -1.64 18.16 -3.95
N ALA A 42 -2.24 19.23 -4.47
CA ALA A 42 -2.25 20.54 -3.81
C ALA A 42 -3.00 20.56 -2.46
N GLU A 43 -3.77 19.53 -2.12
CA GLU A 43 -4.45 19.38 -0.82
C GLU A 43 -3.63 18.52 0.16
N GLY A 44 -2.43 18.08 -0.23
CA GLY A 44 -1.56 17.20 0.57
C GLY A 44 -2.05 15.75 0.61
N ARG A 45 -2.95 15.36 -0.28
CA ARG A 45 -3.45 13.98 -0.35
C ARG A 45 -2.50 13.18 -1.22
N ILE A 46 -2.14 11.99 -0.77
CA ILE A 46 -1.26 11.09 -1.52
C ILE A 46 -1.95 10.64 -2.81
N VAL A 47 -1.39 10.97 -3.97
CA VAL A 47 -1.86 10.53 -5.30
C VAL A 47 -0.91 9.52 -5.96
N GLY A 48 0.31 9.40 -5.44
CA GLY A 48 1.26 8.36 -5.81
C GLY A 48 2.00 7.82 -4.58
N TYR A 49 2.13 6.51 -4.47
CA TYR A 49 2.88 5.87 -3.39
C TYR A 49 3.50 4.56 -3.88
N SER A 50 4.81 4.43 -3.70
CA SER A 50 5.55 3.22 -4.03
C SER A 50 6.39 2.77 -2.85
N LEU A 51 6.35 1.47 -2.55
CA LEU A 51 7.18 0.85 -1.53
C LEU A 51 7.78 -0.42 -2.08
N ALA A 52 9.11 -0.53 -2.00
CA ALA A 52 9.82 -1.78 -2.22
C ALA A 52 10.17 -2.39 -0.86
N PHE A 53 10.01 -3.70 -0.73
CA PHE A 53 10.27 -4.42 0.50
C PHE A 53 11.77 -4.68 0.63
N ILE A 54 12.31 -4.40 1.82
CA ILE A 54 13.72 -4.59 2.15
C ILE A 54 13.89 -5.87 2.98
N LYS A 55 12.99 -6.11 3.95
CA LYS A 55 13.07 -7.30 4.82
C LYS A 55 11.97 -8.29 4.50
N ASP A 56 10.75 -7.94 4.88
CA ASP A 56 9.55 -8.69 4.56
C ASP A 56 8.36 -7.72 4.46
N PRO A 57 7.37 -8.04 3.60
CA PRO A 57 6.27 -7.13 3.33
C PRO A 57 5.50 -6.69 4.58
N VAL A 58 5.29 -7.61 5.53
CA VAL A 58 4.44 -7.35 6.70
C VAL A 58 5.18 -6.47 7.70
N TYR A 59 6.46 -6.73 7.94
CA TYR A 59 7.31 -5.90 8.80
C TYR A 59 7.46 -4.48 8.25
N ASP A 60 7.82 -4.34 6.97
CA ASP A 60 8.05 -3.03 6.35
C ASP A 60 6.75 -2.19 6.33
N LEU A 61 5.60 -2.82 6.02
CA LEU A 61 4.30 -2.15 6.09
C LEU A 61 3.87 -1.78 7.52
N ASN A 62 4.25 -2.55 8.54
CA ASN A 62 3.96 -2.18 9.93
C ASN A 62 4.73 -0.93 10.37
N ILE A 63 5.96 -0.72 9.88
CA ILE A 63 6.71 0.52 10.10
C ILE A 63 5.99 1.68 9.41
N CYS A 64 5.66 1.54 8.13
CA CYS A 64 4.97 2.58 7.36
C CYS A 64 3.61 2.93 7.99
N LEU A 65 2.87 1.94 8.51
CA LEU A 65 1.61 2.14 9.22
C LEU A 65 1.76 2.95 10.51
N SER A 66 2.85 2.74 11.26
CA SER A 66 3.12 3.49 12.48
C SER A 66 3.33 4.97 12.16
N GLU A 67 4.16 5.26 11.17
CA GLU A 67 4.47 6.62 10.76
C GLU A 67 3.26 7.30 10.08
N ALA A 68 2.54 6.61 9.21
CA ALA A 68 1.34 7.15 8.55
C ALA A 68 0.26 7.58 9.57
N ARG A 69 0.14 6.87 10.70
CA ARG A 69 -0.77 7.26 11.80
C ARG A 69 -0.31 8.53 12.51
N ARG A 70 1.01 8.73 12.66
CA ARG A 70 1.59 9.93 13.27
C ARG A 70 1.39 11.16 12.38
N LEU A 71 1.51 10.98 11.07
CA LEU A 71 1.46 12.05 10.08
C LEU A 71 0.05 12.54 9.74
N ASN A 72 -0.99 11.78 10.11
CA ASN A 72 -2.40 12.14 9.91
C ASN A 72 -2.71 12.61 8.47
N ILE A 73 -2.29 11.79 7.50
CA ILE A 73 -2.39 12.07 6.06
C ILE A 73 -3.84 12.40 5.68
N PRO A 74 -4.09 13.55 5.04
CA PRO A 74 -5.44 13.97 4.69
C PRO A 74 -6.00 13.18 3.50
N GLY A 75 -7.32 13.21 3.36
CA GLY A 75 -8.02 12.65 2.22
C GLY A 75 -8.75 11.34 2.48
N ARG A 76 -9.59 10.99 1.52
CA ARG A 76 -10.37 9.75 1.48
C ARG A 76 -10.04 9.00 0.20
N TYR A 77 -9.95 7.68 0.30
CA TYR A 77 -9.37 6.84 -0.73
C TYR A 77 -10.32 5.74 -1.18
N GLU A 78 -10.33 5.51 -2.48
CA GLU A 78 -10.91 4.33 -3.12
C GLU A 78 -9.77 3.50 -3.74
N VAL A 79 -9.74 2.20 -3.43
CA VAL A 79 -8.79 1.24 -4.00
C VAL A 79 -9.57 -0.01 -4.42
N PRO A 80 -10.06 -0.07 -5.67
CA PRO A 80 -10.96 -1.13 -6.12
C PRO A 80 -10.38 -2.53 -5.97
N GLU A 81 -9.08 -2.70 -6.23
CA GLU A 81 -8.40 -3.99 -6.15
C GLU A 81 -8.32 -4.56 -4.72
N LEU A 82 -8.42 -3.67 -3.72
CA LEU A 82 -8.46 -4.03 -2.30
C LEU A 82 -9.88 -3.95 -1.70
N GLY A 83 -10.89 -3.64 -2.51
CA GLY A 83 -12.29 -3.52 -2.08
C GLY A 83 -12.57 -2.30 -1.20
N LEU A 84 -11.74 -1.25 -1.25
CA LEU A 84 -11.90 -0.03 -0.44
C LEU A 84 -12.63 1.06 -1.23
N LYS A 85 -13.60 1.74 -0.61
CA LYS A 85 -14.42 2.79 -1.26
C LYS A 85 -14.44 4.15 -0.55
N ASP A 86 -14.10 4.19 0.73
CA ASP A 86 -14.06 5.42 1.54
C ASP A 86 -13.09 5.24 2.72
N ALA A 87 -11.84 4.92 2.40
CA ALA A 87 -10.81 4.60 3.38
C ALA A 87 -9.95 5.82 3.71
N THR A 88 -9.37 5.85 4.90
CA THR A 88 -8.19 6.68 5.18
C THR A 88 -6.94 6.03 4.57
N PHE A 89 -5.85 6.79 4.40
CA PHE A 89 -4.61 6.22 3.88
C PHE A 89 -4.04 5.10 4.76
N VAL A 90 -4.18 5.23 6.09
CA VAL A 90 -3.80 4.17 7.04
C VAL A 90 -4.59 2.88 6.79
N GLU A 91 -5.87 2.99 6.45
CA GLU A 91 -6.69 1.81 6.13
C GLU A 91 -6.30 1.18 4.80
N VAL A 92 -5.86 1.98 3.83
CA VAL A 92 -5.27 1.49 2.57
C VAL A 92 -4.01 0.67 2.87
N LEU A 93 -3.03 1.23 3.60
CA LEU A 93 -1.81 0.51 3.96
C LEU A 93 -2.10 -0.76 4.77
N ARG A 94 -3.11 -0.73 5.64
CA ARG A 94 -3.55 -1.91 6.41
C ARG A 94 -4.09 -3.00 5.49
N ALA A 95 -4.89 -2.63 4.48
CA ALA A 95 -5.41 -3.58 3.50
C ALA A 95 -4.28 -4.20 2.66
N VAL A 96 -3.28 -3.41 2.26
CA VAL A 96 -2.09 -3.92 1.56
C VAL A 96 -1.32 -4.91 2.45
N ARG A 97 -1.09 -4.57 3.72
CA ARG A 97 -0.44 -5.48 4.68
C ARG A 97 -1.20 -6.79 4.82
N ASP A 98 -2.52 -6.72 4.97
CA ASP A 98 -3.36 -7.91 5.11
C ASP A 98 -3.38 -8.77 3.84
N TYR A 99 -3.29 -8.14 2.66
CA TYR A 99 -3.10 -8.83 1.39
C TYR A 99 -1.80 -9.64 1.38
N TYR A 100 -0.66 -9.01 1.74
CA TYR A 100 0.63 -9.72 1.79
C TYR A 100 0.69 -10.79 2.88
N ALA A 101 0.11 -10.54 4.07
CA ALA A 101 0.04 -11.54 5.13
C ALA A 101 -0.70 -12.81 4.67
N ARG A 102 -1.83 -12.65 3.97
CA ARG A 102 -2.57 -13.79 3.38
C ARG A 102 -1.77 -14.49 2.29
N LYS A 103 -1.12 -13.73 1.40
CA LYS A 103 -0.28 -14.27 0.32
C LYS A 103 0.90 -15.10 0.84
N LEU A 104 1.52 -14.67 1.94
CA LEU A 104 2.59 -15.42 2.61
C LEU A 104 2.06 -16.69 3.28
N ALA A 105 0.93 -16.59 3.98
CA ALA A 105 0.28 -17.75 4.60
C ALA A 105 -0.15 -18.81 3.56
N SER A 106 -0.69 -18.38 2.42
CA SER A 106 -1.07 -19.31 1.35
C SER A 106 0.15 -20.02 0.76
N ARG A 107 1.28 -19.32 0.57
CA ARG A 107 2.52 -19.95 0.09
C ARG A 107 3.08 -20.98 1.08
N ALA A 108 3.04 -20.70 2.38
CA ALA A 108 3.48 -21.64 3.41
C ALA A 108 2.64 -22.93 3.41
N ASN A 109 1.33 -22.80 3.20
CA ASN A 109 0.44 -23.96 3.09
C ASN A 109 0.66 -24.76 1.79
N SER A 110 0.91 -24.08 0.65
CA SER A 110 1.21 -24.75 -0.62
C SER A 110 2.55 -25.49 -0.64
N SER A 111 3.51 -25.11 0.23
CA SER A 111 4.81 -25.81 0.36
C SER A 111 4.77 -27.02 1.31
N SER A 112 3.63 -27.30 1.96
CA SER A 112 3.48 -28.44 2.88
C SER A 112 2.84 -29.68 2.23
N GLU A 113 2.40 -29.60 0.97
CA GLU A 113 1.89 -30.73 0.19
C GLU A 113 2.96 -31.25 -0.79
N VAL A 114 4.01 -31.88 -0.27
CA VAL A 114 4.75 -32.89 -1.03
C VAL A 114 4.23 -34.24 -0.55
N PRO A 115 3.44 -35.00 -1.34
CA PRO A 115 3.19 -36.39 -1.00
C PRO A 115 4.53 -37.12 -1.09
N ALA A 116 4.96 -37.66 0.04
CA ALA A 116 5.96 -38.71 0.04
C ALA A 116 5.44 -39.85 -0.85
N ALA A 117 6.33 -40.30 -1.75
CA ALA A 117 6.07 -41.29 -2.78
C ALA A 117 5.37 -42.57 -2.27
N ALA A 118 4.63 -43.21 -3.18
CA ALA A 118 4.47 -44.66 -3.23
C ALA A 118 4.56 -45.11 -4.69
#